data_AF-A0A9E4VH15-F1
#
_entry.id   AF-A0A9E4VH15-F1
#
_cell.length_a   1.000
_cell.length_b   1.000
_cell.length_c   1.000
_cell.angle_alpha   90.00
_cell.angle_beta   90.00
_cell.angle_gamma   90.00
#
_symmetry.space_group_name_H-M   'P 1'
#
loop_
_entity.id
_entity.type
_entity.pdbx_description
1 polymer ?
#
loop_
_entity_poly.entity_id
_entity_poly.type
_entity_poly.pdbx_seq_one_letter_code
_entity_poly.pdbx_strand_id
1 'polypeptide(L)'
;ELEPDPPKAIVVDFHTEATSEQAALGWYLDGRVSAVVGTHTHVATADARILPQGTGFVTDLGMTGPVNSIIGSRVEDVLTRFLTAMPRRLNVADGAGPLQFNAVVIDIDDLTGLATDIQRVDRVIEG
;
A
#
# COMPACT_ATOMS: atom_id res chain seq x y z
N GLU A 1 2.64 -24.71 11.86
CA GLU A 1 1.36 -25.19 11.30
C GLU A 1 0.33 -24.10 11.51
N LEU A 2 -0.56 -23.87 10.54
CA LEU A 2 -1.68 -22.93 10.72
C LEU A 2 -2.67 -23.57 11.71
N GLU A 3 -3.30 -22.75 12.55
CA GLU A 3 -4.29 -23.24 13.51
C GLU A 3 -5.42 -24.01 12.81
N PRO A 4 -5.99 -25.05 13.46
CA PRO A 4 -6.99 -25.94 12.86
C PRO A 4 -8.30 -25.25 12.47
N ASP A 5 -8.49 -23.99 12.87
CA ASP A 5 -9.60 -23.13 12.47
C ASP A 5 -9.07 -21.71 12.22
N PRO A 6 -8.62 -21.39 10.99
CA PRO A 6 -8.09 -20.07 10.70
C PRO A 6 -9.18 -19.00 10.83
N PRO A 7 -8.81 -17.74 11.18
CA PRO A 7 -9.77 -16.65 11.23
C PRO A 7 -10.43 -16.49 9.85
N LYS A 8 -11.74 -16.19 9.86
CA LYS A 8 -12.49 -16.01 8.61
C LYS A 8 -11.97 -14.84 7.78
N ALA A 9 -11.59 -13.75 8.44
CA ALA A 9 -11.01 -12.59 7.79
C ALA A 9 -9.47 -12.67 7.86
N ILE A 10 -8.83 -12.73 6.69
CA ILE A 10 -7.37 -12.78 6.55
C ILE A 10 -6.94 -11.65 5.61
N VAL A 11 -6.14 -10.72 6.13
CA VAL A 11 -5.57 -9.61 5.35
C VAL A 11 -4.07 -9.77 5.30
N VAL A 12 -3.50 -9.66 4.10
CA VAL A 12 -2.06 -9.74 3.86
C VAL A 12 -1.55 -8.37 3.43
N ASP A 13 -0.71 -7.75 4.25
CA ASP A 13 0.15 -6.63 3.83
C ASP A 13 1.43 -7.20 3.22
N PHE A 14 1.65 -6.95 1.93
CA PHE A 14 2.81 -7.44 1.19
C PHE A 14 3.77 -6.30 0.84
N HIS A 15 4.80 -6.16 1.67
CA HIS A 15 5.79 -5.10 1.55
C HIS A 15 6.89 -5.45 0.53
N THR A 16 6.73 -5.02 -0.72
CA THR A 16 7.65 -5.34 -1.82
C THR A 16 7.73 -4.22 -2.87
N GLU A 17 8.83 -4.17 -3.62
CA GLU A 17 9.08 -3.16 -4.66
C GLU A 17 8.51 -3.56 -6.02
N ALA A 18 8.64 -4.85 -6.38
CA ALA A 18 8.30 -5.30 -7.72
C ALA A 18 6.78 -5.52 -7.85
N THR A 19 6.15 -4.69 -8.67
CA THR A 19 4.71 -4.81 -8.99
C THR A 19 4.32 -6.21 -9.51
N SER A 20 5.23 -6.88 -10.23
CA SER A 20 5.02 -8.26 -10.68
C SER A 20 4.94 -9.26 -9.52
N GLU A 21 5.73 -9.07 -8.46
CA GLU A 21 5.66 -9.94 -7.26
C GLU A 21 4.37 -9.67 -6.49
N GLN A 22 3.96 -8.41 -6.36
CA GLN A 22 2.70 -8.03 -5.72
C GLN A 22 1.50 -8.66 -6.43
N ALA A 23 1.43 -8.50 -7.76
CA ALA A 23 0.39 -9.12 -8.58
C ALA A 23 0.44 -10.65 -8.51
N ALA A 24 1.63 -11.27 -8.58
CA ALA A 24 1.78 -12.71 -8.49
C ALA A 24 1.26 -13.27 -7.15
N LEU A 25 1.54 -12.58 -6.03
CA LEU A 25 1.02 -12.99 -4.74
C LEU A 25 -0.50 -12.82 -4.64
N GLY A 26 -1.04 -11.72 -5.19
CA GLY A 26 -2.48 -11.50 -5.29
C GLY A 26 -3.18 -12.64 -6.02
N TRP A 27 -2.70 -12.99 -7.22
CA TRP A 27 -3.21 -14.13 -8.00
C TRP A 27 -3.02 -15.47 -7.33
N TYR A 28 -1.90 -15.66 -6.64
CA TYR A 28 -1.66 -16.88 -5.88
C TYR A 28 -2.71 -17.04 -4.79
N LEU A 29 -2.94 -16.01 -3.97
CA LEU A 29 -3.80 -16.06 -2.79
C LEU A 29 -5.29 -15.85 -3.07
N ASP A 30 -5.68 -15.58 -4.32
CA ASP A 30 -7.08 -15.35 -4.69
C ASP A 30 -8.02 -16.49 -4.22
N GLY A 31 -9.07 -16.13 -3.49
CA GLY A 31 -10.05 -17.03 -2.88
C GLY A 31 -9.59 -17.70 -1.58
N ARG A 32 -8.36 -17.44 -1.12
CA ARG A 32 -7.80 -18.01 0.13
C ARG A 32 -7.66 -17.00 1.26
N VAL A 33 -7.69 -15.70 0.93
CA VAL A 33 -7.61 -14.60 1.88
C VAL A 33 -8.62 -13.52 1.52
N SER A 34 -9.01 -12.71 2.49
CA SER A 34 -9.95 -11.60 2.27
C SER A 34 -9.33 -10.52 1.40
N ALA A 35 -8.06 -10.16 1.67
CA ALA A 35 -7.37 -9.15 0.88
C ALA A 35 -5.84 -9.33 0.86
N VAL A 36 -5.23 -8.89 -0.25
CA VAL A 36 -3.79 -8.67 -0.40
C VAL A 36 -3.59 -7.21 -0.76
N VAL A 37 -2.98 -6.44 0.14
CA VAL A 37 -2.67 -5.03 -0.06
C VAL A 37 -1.16 -4.88 -0.10
N GLY A 38 -0.60 -4.31 -1.17
CA GLY A 38 0.83 -4.04 -1.21
C GLY A 38 1.21 -2.73 -0.53
N THR A 39 2.45 -2.66 -0.07
CA THR A 39 3.10 -1.46 0.47
C THR A 39 4.56 -1.45 0.01
N HIS A 40 5.27 -0.33 0.28
CA HIS A 40 6.72 -0.08 0.12
C HIS A 40 7.02 1.11 -0.79
N THR A 41 6.33 1.23 -1.93
CA THR A 41 6.72 2.18 -2.98
C THR A 41 6.31 3.62 -2.69
N HIS A 42 5.47 3.83 -1.67
CA HIS A 42 4.93 5.11 -1.22
C HIS A 42 4.04 5.84 -2.25
N VAL A 43 3.73 5.20 -3.38
CA VAL A 43 2.87 5.76 -4.43
C VAL A 43 1.63 4.87 -4.58
N ALA A 44 0.46 5.43 -4.26
CA ALA A 44 -0.79 4.70 -4.37
C ALA A 44 -1.08 4.29 -5.81
N THR A 45 -1.50 3.04 -6.01
CA THR A 45 -1.91 2.52 -7.32
C THR A 45 -3.42 2.61 -7.51
N ALA A 46 -3.85 2.87 -8.75
CA ALA A 46 -5.27 2.99 -9.13
C ALA A 46 -5.89 1.65 -9.56
N ASP A 47 -5.37 0.53 -9.08
CA ASP A 47 -5.73 -0.83 -9.49
C ASP A 47 -6.50 -1.63 -8.43
N ALA A 48 -7.03 -0.93 -7.42
CA ALA A 48 -7.88 -1.54 -6.40
C ALA A 48 -9.07 -2.28 -7.04
N ARG A 49 -9.21 -3.57 -6.76
CA ARG A 49 -10.22 -4.44 -7.34
C ARG A 49 -10.46 -5.70 -6.51
N ILE A 50 -11.58 -6.36 -6.75
CA ILE A 50 -11.79 -7.74 -6.32
C ILE A 50 -11.28 -8.67 -7.43
N LEU A 51 -10.51 -9.69 -7.04
CA LEU A 51 -10.03 -10.74 -7.93
C LEU A 51 -11.13 -11.80 -8.18
N PRO A 52 -11.01 -12.64 -9.23
CA PRO A 52 -12.09 -13.52 -9.65
C PRO A 52 -12.67 -14.45 -8.57
N GLN A 53 -11.88 -14.85 -7.57
CA GLN A 53 -12.33 -15.72 -6.48
C GLN A 53 -12.62 -14.96 -5.17
N GLY A 54 -12.72 -13.63 -5.20
CA GLY A 54 -13.23 -12.83 -4.09
C GLY A 54 -12.18 -12.20 -3.19
N THR A 55 -10.88 -12.29 -3.51
CA THR A 55 -9.85 -11.57 -2.75
C THR A 55 -9.78 -10.11 -3.19
N GLY A 56 -9.85 -9.17 -2.24
CA GLY A 56 -9.58 -7.75 -2.49
C GLY A 56 -8.08 -7.54 -2.77
N PHE A 57 -7.74 -6.74 -3.77
CA PHE A 57 -6.37 -6.54 -4.20
C PHE A 57 -6.08 -5.08 -4.57
N VAL A 58 -4.90 -4.59 -4.18
CA VAL A 58 -4.31 -3.34 -4.66
C VAL A 58 -2.78 -3.47 -4.65
N THR A 59 -2.12 -3.02 -5.70
CA THR A 59 -0.66 -3.17 -5.83
C THR A 59 0.09 -2.37 -4.79
N ASP A 60 -0.25 -1.10 -4.51
CA ASP A 60 0.34 -0.35 -3.40
C ASP A 60 -0.67 0.60 -2.75
N LEU A 61 -0.70 0.60 -1.43
CA LEU A 61 -1.55 1.50 -0.66
C LEU A 61 -1.13 2.97 -0.77
N GLY A 62 0.12 3.27 -1.10
CA GLY A 62 0.71 4.59 -1.05
C GLY A 62 1.34 4.89 0.31
N MET A 63 1.36 6.18 0.69
CA MET A 63 2.00 6.64 1.92
C MET A 63 1.10 7.61 2.66
N THR A 64 1.08 7.52 4.00
CA THR A 64 0.60 8.60 4.85
C THR A 64 1.79 9.45 5.30
N GLY A 65 1.91 10.68 4.82
CA GLY A 65 3.12 11.48 4.99
C GLY A 65 3.13 12.78 4.18
N PRO A 66 4.28 13.47 4.07
CA PRO A 66 4.36 14.77 3.40
C PRO A 66 4.18 14.66 1.88
N VAL A 67 3.26 15.45 1.32
CA VAL A 67 3.00 15.51 -0.14
C VAL A 67 4.21 16.07 -0.88
N ASN A 68 4.74 17.19 -0.40
CA ASN A 68 5.84 17.91 -1.04
C ASN A 68 7.19 17.31 -0.64
N SER A 69 7.42 16.07 -1.06
CA SER A 69 8.61 15.28 -0.73
C SER A 69 8.98 14.33 -1.87
N ILE A 70 10.14 13.68 -1.77
CA ILE A 70 10.46 12.51 -2.60
C ILE A 70 10.40 11.28 -1.70
N ILE A 71 9.33 10.49 -1.80
CA ILE A 71 9.12 9.25 -1.02
C ILE A 71 9.20 9.54 0.50
N GLY A 72 8.72 10.71 0.93
CA GLY A 72 8.74 11.15 2.33
C GLY A 72 10.01 11.90 2.77
N SER A 73 11.04 11.96 1.91
CA SER A 73 12.31 12.64 2.20
C SER A 73 12.36 14.06 1.63
N ARG A 74 13.15 14.93 2.25
CA ARG A 74 13.43 16.29 1.74
C ARG A 74 13.93 16.24 0.29
N VAL A 75 13.35 17.09 -0.55
CA VAL A 75 13.64 17.13 -1.99
C VAL A 75 15.14 17.36 -2.24
N GLU A 76 15.76 18.31 -1.55
CA GLU A 76 17.16 18.69 -1.79
C GLU A 76 18.15 17.58 -1.43
N ASP A 77 17.83 16.79 -0.40
CA ASP A 77 18.69 15.69 0.05
C ASP A 77 18.74 14.57 -1.00
N VAL A 78 17.57 14.19 -1.51
CA VAL A 78 17.44 13.16 -2.53
C VAL A 78 18.02 13.62 -3.87
N LEU A 79 17.71 14.85 -4.31
CA LEU A 79 18.25 15.39 -5.56
C LEU A 79 19.77 15.49 -5.53
N THR A 80 20.36 15.96 -4.43
CA THR A 80 21.82 16.04 -4.35
C THR A 80 22.46 14.65 -4.41
N ARG A 81 21.87 13.66 -3.72
CA ARG A 81 22.34 12.28 -3.81
C ARG A 81 22.32 11.75 -5.25
N PHE A 82 21.24 11.98 -6.00
CA PHE A 82 21.14 11.55 -7.39
C PHE A 82 22.09 12.29 -8.33
N LEU A 83 22.20 13.62 -8.21
CA LEU A 83 23.02 14.44 -9.10
C LEU A 83 24.52 14.26 -8.87
N THR A 84 24.94 13.99 -7.63
CA THR A 84 26.36 13.85 -7.29
C THR A 84 26.84 12.41 -7.19
N ALA A 85 25.92 11.45 -7.12
CA ALA A 85 26.19 10.05 -6.78
C ALA A 85 26.93 9.86 -5.44
N MET A 86 27.00 10.89 -4.59
CA MET A 86 27.68 10.83 -3.30
C MET A 86 26.67 10.52 -2.18
N PRO A 87 27.10 9.81 -1.12
CA PRO A 87 26.25 9.56 0.04
C PRO A 87 25.75 10.87 0.66
N ARG A 88 24.45 10.96 0.89
CA ARG A 88 23.81 12.05 1.62
C ARG A 88 22.75 11.49 2.55
N ARG A 89 22.67 12.03 3.76
CA ARG A 89 21.60 11.71 4.71
C ARG A 89 20.27 12.16 4.12
N LEU A 90 19.28 11.27 4.10
CA LEU A 90 17.92 11.58 3.68
C LEU A 90 17.12 11.94 4.92
N ASN A 91 16.88 13.24 5.14
CA ASN A 91 16.03 13.68 6.24
C ASN A 91 14.55 13.61 5.81
N VAL A 92 13.67 13.29 6.76
CA VAL A 92 12.22 13.36 6.54
C VAL A 92 11.87 14.79 6.09
N ALA A 93 11.00 14.92 5.09
CA ALA A 93 10.51 16.22 4.68
C ALA A 93 9.76 16.88 5.85
N ASP A 94 10.37 17.92 6.38
CA ASP A 94 9.95 18.68 7.55
C ASP A 94 9.36 20.04 7.13
N GLY A 95 8.15 20.36 7.60
CA GLY A 95 7.50 21.65 7.33
C GLY A 95 5.98 21.65 7.50
N ALA A 96 5.40 22.85 7.57
CA ALA A 96 3.94 23.11 7.59
C ALA A 96 3.30 22.94 6.19
N GLY A 97 3.68 21.89 5.47
CA GLY A 97 3.15 21.56 4.15
C GLY A 97 2.01 20.55 4.23
N PRO A 98 1.24 20.38 3.14
CA PRO A 98 0.15 19.42 3.11
C PRO A 98 0.65 17.98 3.33
N LEU A 99 -0.13 17.22 4.09
CA LEU A 99 0.07 15.79 4.30
C LEU A 99 -0.89 15.00 3.40
N GLN A 100 -0.46 13.87 2.87
CA GLN A 100 -1.35 12.89 2.26
C GLN A 100 -1.70 11.81 3.28
N PHE A 101 -2.93 11.32 3.18
CA PHE A 101 -3.42 10.12 3.85
C PHE A 101 -3.94 9.20 2.75
N ASN A 102 -3.32 8.03 2.64
CA ASN A 102 -3.66 7.00 1.66
C ASN A 102 -4.03 5.71 2.38
N ALA A 103 -5.19 5.15 2.04
CA ALA A 103 -5.69 3.89 2.60
C ALA A 103 -6.66 3.20 1.62
N VAL A 104 -7.12 2.02 2.01
CA VAL A 104 -8.29 1.36 1.41
C VAL A 104 -9.31 1.02 2.49
N VAL A 105 -10.58 1.05 2.13
CA VAL A 105 -11.68 0.46 2.89
C VAL A 105 -12.07 -0.82 2.17
N ILE A 106 -12.15 -1.92 2.92
CA ILE A 106 -12.47 -3.25 2.39
C ILE A 106 -13.66 -3.77 3.18
N ASP A 107 -14.73 -4.13 2.46
CA ASP A 107 -15.88 -4.81 3.03
C ASP A 107 -15.67 -6.31 2.89
N ILE A 108 -15.86 -7.06 3.98
CA ILE A 108 -15.64 -8.50 4.06
C ILE A 108 -16.95 -9.18 4.45
N ASP A 109 -17.32 -10.24 3.73
CA ASP A 109 -18.49 -11.06 4.06
C ASP A 109 -18.19 -12.01 5.23
N ASP A 110 -18.98 -11.93 6.31
CA ASP A 110 -18.78 -12.69 7.56
C ASP A 110 -18.97 -14.22 7.42
N LEU A 111 -19.63 -14.67 6.35
CA LEU A 111 -19.89 -16.08 6.10
C LEU A 111 -18.73 -16.73 5.35
N THR A 112 -18.28 -16.07 4.29
CA THR A 112 -17.26 -16.55 3.34
C THR A 112 -15.85 -16.11 3.68
N GLY A 113 -15.69 -14.99 4.39
CA GLY A 113 -14.39 -14.37 4.66
C GLY A 113 -13.79 -13.65 3.45
N LEU A 114 -14.53 -13.48 2.36
CA LEU A 114 -14.05 -12.87 1.11
C LEU A 114 -14.48 -11.41 1.00
N ALA A 115 -13.74 -10.62 0.21
CA ALA A 115 -14.06 -9.22 -0.01
C ALA A 115 -15.28 -9.07 -0.92
N THR A 116 -16.18 -8.17 -0.55
CA THR A 116 -17.36 -7.76 -1.33
C THR A 116 -17.18 -6.39 -1.97
N ASP A 117 -16.30 -5.55 -1.42
CA ASP A 117 -15.90 -4.27 -1.98
C ASP A 117 -14.48 -3.88 -1.56
N ILE A 118 -13.82 -3.05 -2.37
CA ILE A 118 -12.56 -2.39 -2.02
C ILE A 118 -12.52 -0.98 -2.64
N GLN A 119 -12.38 0.03 -1.77
CA GLN A 119 -12.37 1.43 -2.19
C GLN A 119 -11.13 2.16 -1.67
N ARG A 120 -10.51 2.94 -2.56
CA ARG A 120 -9.42 3.86 -2.21
C ARG A 120 -9.94 5.00 -1.32
N VAL A 121 -9.18 5.34 -0.29
CA VAL A 121 -9.35 6.56 0.50
C VAL A 121 -8.08 7.39 0.41
N ASP A 122 -8.12 8.36 -0.50
CA ASP A 122 -7.02 9.27 -0.77
C ASP A 122 -7.42 10.70 -0.39
N ARG A 123 -6.65 11.30 0.51
CA ARG A 123 -6.91 12.63 1.07
C ARG A 123 -5.63 13.43 1.16
N VAL A 124 -5.74 14.72 0.88
CA VAL A 124 -4.74 15.73 1.24
C VAL A 124 -5.28 16.51 2.42
N ILE A 125 -4.47 16.63 3.46
CA ILE A 125 -4.75 17.29 4.73
C ILE A 125 -3.86 18.52 4.79
N GLU A 126 -4.49 19.70 4.75
CA GLU A 126 -3.82 20.99 4.99
C GLU A 126 -3.51 21.12 6.49
N GLY A 127 -2.34 21.68 6.82
CA GLY A 127 -1.87 21.89 8.20
C GLY A 127 -2.37 23.17 8.85
#